data_AF-A0A6G0WDA3-F1
#
_entry.id   AF-A0A6G0WDA3-F1
#
_cell.length_a   1.000
_cell.length_b   1.000
_cell.length_c   1.000
_cell.angle_alpha   90.00
_cell.angle_beta   90.00
_cell.angle_gamma   90.00
#
_symmetry.space_group_name_H-M   'P 1'
#
loop_
_entity.id
_entity.type
_entity.pdbx_description
1 polymer ?
#
loop_
_entity_poly.entity_id
_entity_poly.type
_entity_poly.pdbx_seq_one_letter_code
_entity_poly.pdbx_strand_id
1 'polypeptide(L)'
;MVEVLQDFILQWTPSALVEWIHQRLDYLMVNIIPTEYSVAAFLLLSLTLSFAVAKSLKFLSSRSARLDAESRRSNAFPVSCPIVTPHGNGIVQSYNVKRDAYSVDIQGVVAEIPASDITTPRVHDLLVYPIKSCGGVHVDNAQILKRGLACDRQWLVIDAKNEAVTLKTHPKMALIHPIVDFDKPDVLTLTAQGMAPLVVPVVKSGGVERTVRCFKDIVQSIDQGDAAATWIATFLDEPAFRLVRFKDSYHRECDPNVAPGHETAFANELPILLSAAASLESIQTELKRPITIERFRPNIVVSGCPAWADDTWRDFEIGGLRFRNVKPCPRCIKPSIDPATGIKDDETLSNIQEVLKAQRNGQRLGFLGKSAHQKFFGTYVVCDTMGSVSVGDPVKVLTVF
;
A
#
# COMPACT_ATOMS: atom_id res chain seq x y z
N MET A 1 -8.48 34.39 29.42
CA MET A 1 -8.94 34.07 28.05
C MET A 1 -7.90 33.24 27.28
N VAL A 2 -6.61 33.63 27.31
CA VAL A 2 -5.51 32.91 26.63
C VAL A 2 -5.20 31.54 27.27
N GLU A 3 -5.23 31.41 28.59
CA GLU A 3 -4.97 30.13 29.28
C GLU A 3 -6.08 29.09 29.03
N VAL A 4 -7.35 29.53 29.00
CA VAL A 4 -8.50 28.66 28.69
C VAL A 4 -8.47 28.17 27.22
N LEU A 5 -7.91 28.97 26.31
CA LEU A 5 -7.69 28.58 24.92
C LEU A 5 -6.53 27.59 24.76
N GLN A 6 -5.48 27.70 25.58
CA GLN A 6 -4.35 26.77 25.54
C GLN A 6 -4.75 25.35 25.96
N ASP A 7 -5.49 25.19 27.06
CA ASP A 7 -5.96 23.87 27.50
C ASP A 7 -6.99 23.25 26.54
N PHE A 8 -7.79 24.08 25.88
CA PHE A 8 -8.73 23.65 24.85
C PHE A 8 -8.04 23.17 23.57
N ILE A 9 -6.92 23.80 23.17
CA ILE A 9 -6.13 23.46 21.97
C ILE A 9 -5.23 22.25 22.19
N LEU A 10 -4.82 21.97 23.44
CA LEU A 10 -3.92 20.86 23.77
C LEU A 10 -4.52 19.46 23.52
N GLN A 11 -5.84 19.35 23.40
CA GLN A 11 -6.55 18.08 23.20
C GLN A 11 -6.69 17.66 21.72
N TRP A 12 -6.23 18.49 20.77
CA TRP A 12 -6.51 18.30 19.34
C TRP A 12 -5.33 17.68 18.60
N THR A 13 -5.63 16.81 17.62
CA THR A 13 -4.62 16.32 16.67
C THR A 13 -4.16 17.48 15.76
N PRO A 14 -2.93 17.45 15.22
CA PRO A 14 -2.43 18.52 14.34
C PRO A 14 -3.35 18.81 13.15
N SER A 15 -3.95 17.76 12.56
CA SER A 15 -4.92 17.89 11.46
C SER A 15 -6.23 18.53 11.89
N ALA A 16 -6.80 18.14 13.03
CA ALA A 16 -8.02 18.75 13.57
C ALA A 16 -7.81 20.23 13.93
N LEU A 17 -6.63 20.59 14.42
CA LEU A 17 -6.28 21.98 14.74
C LEU A 17 -6.19 22.85 13.48
N VAL A 18 -5.60 22.32 12.41
CA VAL A 18 -5.53 23.01 11.10
C VAL A 18 -6.92 23.20 10.49
N GLU A 19 -7.78 22.18 10.54
CA GLU A 19 -9.15 22.25 10.01
C GLU A 19 -10.02 23.24 10.80
N TRP A 20 -9.88 23.31 12.13
CA TRP A 20 -10.53 24.31 12.96
C TRP A 20 -10.07 25.74 12.67
N ILE A 21 -8.76 25.92 12.45
CA ILE A 21 -8.20 27.21 12.04
C ILE A 21 -8.80 27.63 10.69
N HIS A 22 -8.89 26.74 9.71
CA HIS A 22 -9.52 27.03 8.42
C HIS A 22 -11.00 27.40 8.55
N GLN A 23 -11.80 26.64 9.31
CA GLN A 23 -13.23 26.93 9.50
C GLN A 23 -13.49 28.27 10.23
N ARG A 24 -12.61 28.67 11.16
CA ARG A 24 -12.72 29.97 11.83
C ARG A 24 -12.18 31.14 11.00
N LEU A 25 -11.22 30.89 10.10
CA LEU A 25 -10.70 31.90 9.18
C LEU A 25 -11.76 32.36 8.19
N ASP A 26 -12.54 31.42 7.63
CA ASP A 26 -13.66 31.76 6.74
C ASP A 26 -14.71 32.62 7.46
N TYR A 27 -14.95 32.35 8.75
CA TYR A 27 -15.88 33.14 9.56
C TYR A 27 -15.34 34.54 9.91
N LEU A 28 -14.04 34.67 10.20
CA LEU A 28 -13.39 35.93 10.62
C LEU A 28 -13.09 36.88 9.45
N MET A 29 -12.70 36.34 8.29
CA MET A 29 -12.42 37.10 7.07
C MET A 29 -13.68 37.72 6.45
N VAL A 30 -14.83 37.07 6.62
CA VAL A 30 -16.09 37.49 5.99
C VAL A 30 -16.88 38.49 6.84
N ASN A 31 -16.78 38.45 8.18
CA ASN A 31 -17.79 39.14 9.01
C ASN A 31 -17.28 40.19 10.02
N ILE A 32 -15.98 40.32 10.35
CA ILE A 32 -15.61 41.05 11.59
C ILE A 32 -14.43 42.05 11.51
N ILE A 33 -13.58 42.11 10.47
CA ILE A 33 -12.31 42.89 10.60
C ILE A 33 -12.26 44.15 9.71
N PRO A 34 -12.31 45.38 10.28
CA PRO A 34 -11.90 46.59 9.58
C PRO A 34 -10.37 46.61 9.38
N THR A 35 -9.92 47.28 8.32
CA THR A 35 -8.57 47.32 7.74
C THR A 35 -7.40 47.61 8.69
N GLU A 36 -7.64 47.96 9.96
CA GLU A 36 -6.62 48.37 10.93
C GLU A 36 -6.12 47.24 11.86
N TYR A 37 -6.79 46.09 11.88
CA TYR A 37 -6.38 44.91 12.69
C TYR A 37 -5.71 43.79 11.88
N SER A 38 -5.44 44.02 10.59
CA SER A 38 -4.92 42.97 9.69
C SER A 38 -3.53 42.46 10.12
N VAL A 39 -2.66 43.33 10.63
CA VAL A 39 -1.27 42.96 10.97
C VAL A 39 -1.20 42.08 12.22
N ALA A 40 -1.98 42.39 13.27
CA ALA A 40 -1.98 41.61 14.51
C ALA A 40 -2.62 40.22 14.31
N ALA A 41 -3.72 40.14 13.55
CA ALA A 41 -4.33 38.87 13.17
C ALA A 41 -3.40 38.02 12.29
N PHE A 42 -2.68 38.63 11.35
CA PHE A 42 -1.71 37.94 10.49
C PHE A 42 -0.49 37.45 11.27
N LEU A 43 0.00 38.23 12.25
CA LEU A 43 1.08 37.82 13.14
C LEU A 43 0.66 36.69 14.09
N LEU A 44 -0.55 36.74 14.65
CA LEU A 44 -1.06 35.65 15.47
C LEU A 44 -1.22 34.36 14.64
N LEU A 45 -1.68 34.49 13.39
CA LEU A 45 -1.83 33.37 12.47
C LEU A 45 -0.49 32.78 12.04
N SER A 46 0.51 33.62 11.75
CA SER A 46 1.86 33.16 11.40
C SER A 46 2.52 32.48 12.59
N LEU A 47 2.31 32.98 13.82
CA LEU A 47 2.76 32.35 15.06
C LEU A 47 2.09 30.99 15.28
N THR A 48 0.75 30.90 15.18
CA THR A 48 0.04 29.62 15.37
C THR A 48 0.41 28.58 14.32
N LEU A 49 0.57 28.98 13.05
CA LEU A 49 1.05 28.11 11.98
C LEU A 49 2.49 27.65 12.26
N SER A 50 3.36 28.57 12.70
CA SER A 50 4.75 28.26 13.07
C SER A 50 4.83 27.28 14.25
N PHE A 51 3.98 27.45 15.26
CA PHE A 51 3.88 26.51 16.39
C PHE A 51 3.34 25.14 15.96
N ALA A 52 2.34 25.09 15.09
CA ALA A 52 1.79 23.83 14.57
C ALA A 52 2.81 23.08 13.70
N VAL A 53 3.55 23.79 12.84
CA VAL A 53 4.66 23.24 12.05
C VAL A 53 5.79 22.76 12.96
N ALA A 54 6.19 23.55 13.95
CA ALA A 54 7.23 23.16 14.91
C ALA A 54 6.82 21.95 15.76
N LYS A 55 5.56 21.85 16.19
CA LYS A 55 5.02 20.69 16.93
C LYS A 55 5.00 19.44 16.05
N SER A 56 4.62 19.58 14.77
CA SER A 56 4.62 18.49 13.80
C SER A 56 6.05 18.00 13.50
N LEU A 57 7.00 18.92 13.33
CA LEU A 57 8.43 18.60 13.15
C LEU A 57 9.03 17.92 14.38
N LYS A 58 8.71 18.39 15.60
CA LYS A 58 9.11 17.74 16.86
C LYS A 58 8.48 16.36 17.04
N PHE A 59 7.23 16.18 16.64
CA PHE A 59 6.56 14.88 16.68
C PHE A 59 7.19 13.90 15.68
N LEU A 60 7.45 14.33 14.45
CA LEU A 60 8.14 13.51 13.45
C LEU A 60 9.57 13.16 13.87
N SER A 61 10.32 14.12 14.43
CA SER A 61 11.69 13.86 14.92
C SER A 61 11.70 12.91 16.12
N SER A 62 10.75 13.04 17.05
CA SER A 62 10.61 12.12 18.18
C SER A 62 10.18 10.71 17.77
N ARG A 63 9.30 10.58 16.76
CA ARG A 63 8.91 9.28 16.19
C ARG A 63 10.10 8.60 15.50
N SER A 64 10.84 9.32 14.66
CA SER A 64 12.04 8.78 14.00
C SER A 64 13.06 8.30 15.02
N ALA A 65 13.39 9.13 16.02
CA ALA A 65 14.35 8.77 17.07
C ALA A 65 13.91 7.53 17.86
N ARG A 66 12.61 7.39 18.14
CA ARG A 66 12.05 6.18 18.76
C ARG A 66 12.24 4.95 17.88
N LEU A 67 11.89 5.03 16.60
CA LEU A 67 12.05 3.90 15.67
C LEU A 67 13.53 3.55 15.44
N ASP A 68 14.44 4.51 15.48
CA ASP A 68 15.88 4.25 15.42
C ASP A 68 16.36 3.50 16.67
N ALA A 69 15.79 3.78 17.84
CA ALA A 69 16.05 3.00 19.04
C ALA A 69 15.48 1.58 18.92
N GLU A 70 14.25 1.41 18.39
CA GLU A 70 13.66 0.10 18.13
C GLU A 70 14.46 -0.69 17.09
N SER A 71 15.04 -0.04 16.07
CA SER A 71 15.87 -0.71 15.07
C SER A 71 17.18 -1.24 15.66
N ARG A 72 17.73 -0.58 16.69
CA ARG A 72 18.97 -1.02 17.37
C ARG A 72 18.79 -2.14 18.38
N ARG A 73 17.55 -2.49 18.75
CA ARG A 73 17.31 -3.57 19.72
C ARG A 73 17.80 -4.91 19.18
N SER A 74 18.29 -5.78 20.06
CA SER A 74 18.82 -7.09 19.67
C SER A 74 17.71 -8.05 19.21
N ASN A 75 16.50 -7.91 19.76
CA ASN A 75 15.36 -8.74 19.38
C ASN A 75 14.73 -8.32 18.04
N ALA A 76 14.23 -9.30 17.28
CA ALA A 76 13.52 -9.08 16.02
C ALA A 76 12.02 -8.80 16.19
N PHE A 77 11.42 -9.20 17.33
CA PHE A 77 9.98 -9.12 17.60
C PHE A 77 9.69 -8.34 18.89
N PRO A 78 8.79 -7.33 18.87
CA PRO A 78 8.37 -6.63 20.08
C PRO A 78 7.32 -7.45 20.85
N VAL A 79 6.95 -6.99 22.05
CA VAL A 79 5.83 -7.57 22.82
C VAL A 79 4.54 -7.50 22.00
N SER A 80 3.68 -8.50 22.16
CA SER A 80 2.43 -8.73 21.42
C SER A 80 2.61 -9.11 19.94
N CYS A 81 3.85 -9.27 19.46
CA CYS A 81 4.08 -9.71 18.09
C CYS A 81 3.71 -11.19 17.92
N PRO A 82 2.90 -11.55 16.91
CA PRO A 82 2.68 -12.94 16.53
C PRO A 82 3.92 -13.50 15.83
N ILE A 83 4.33 -14.71 16.22
CA ILE A 83 5.55 -15.38 15.74
C ILE A 83 5.30 -16.88 15.53
N VAL A 84 6.18 -17.52 14.75
CA VAL A 84 6.21 -18.98 14.57
C VAL A 84 7.37 -19.56 15.38
N THR A 85 7.08 -20.58 16.18
CA THR A 85 8.06 -21.30 17.02
C THR A 85 8.07 -22.80 16.66
N PRO A 86 9.04 -23.59 17.15
CA PRO A 86 9.04 -25.04 16.97
C PRO A 86 7.83 -25.75 17.59
N HIS A 87 7.15 -25.09 18.53
CA HIS A 87 5.97 -25.60 19.23
C HIS A 87 4.65 -25.02 18.68
N GLY A 88 4.69 -24.33 17.54
CA GLY A 88 3.54 -23.70 16.90
C GLY A 88 3.55 -22.17 16.98
N ASN A 89 2.43 -21.57 16.57
CA ASN A 89 2.27 -20.12 16.56
C ASN A 89 2.02 -19.59 17.97
N GLY A 90 2.63 -18.45 18.31
CA GLY A 90 2.48 -17.82 19.62
C GLY A 90 2.60 -16.30 19.58
N ILE A 91 2.34 -15.68 20.73
CA ILE A 91 2.42 -14.23 20.92
C ILE A 91 3.55 -13.90 21.89
N VAL A 92 4.46 -13.00 21.51
CA VAL A 92 5.56 -12.56 22.36
C VAL A 92 5.04 -11.85 23.61
N GLN A 93 5.45 -12.30 24.79
CA GLN A 93 5.15 -11.67 26.08
C GLN A 93 6.31 -10.79 26.56
N SER A 94 7.55 -11.26 26.40
CA SER A 94 8.76 -10.51 26.77
C SER A 94 10.00 -11.08 26.09
N TYR A 95 11.13 -10.39 26.19
CA TYR A 95 12.42 -10.83 25.69
C TYR A 95 13.51 -10.64 26.75
N ASN A 96 14.32 -11.68 26.96
CA ASN A 96 15.43 -11.69 27.90
C ASN A 96 16.77 -11.58 27.16
N VAL A 97 17.36 -10.39 27.18
CA VAL A 97 18.63 -10.08 26.50
C VAL A 97 19.78 -10.98 26.98
N LYS A 98 19.81 -11.37 28.27
CA LYS A 98 20.93 -12.15 28.82
C LYS A 98 20.92 -13.60 28.35
N ARG A 99 19.74 -14.14 28.08
CA ARG A 99 19.55 -15.52 27.62
C ARG A 99 19.33 -15.63 26.12
N ASP A 100 19.17 -14.48 25.45
CA ASP A 100 18.71 -14.38 24.07
C ASP A 100 17.48 -15.26 23.79
N ALA A 101 16.45 -15.08 24.61
CA ALA A 101 15.24 -15.91 24.59
C ALA A 101 13.98 -15.07 24.80
N TYR A 102 12.88 -15.53 24.20
CA TYR A 102 11.57 -14.92 24.30
C TYR A 102 10.68 -15.71 25.25
N SER A 103 9.89 -15.01 26.05
CA SER A 103 8.70 -15.60 26.67
C SER A 103 7.56 -15.49 25.67
N VAL A 104 6.95 -16.61 25.31
CA VAL A 104 5.93 -16.71 24.25
C VAL A 104 4.70 -17.42 24.80
N ASP A 105 3.54 -16.81 24.63
CA ASP A 105 2.24 -17.45 24.89
C ASP A 105 1.82 -18.26 23.66
N ILE A 106 1.76 -19.59 23.83
CA ILE A 106 1.33 -20.55 22.83
C ILE A 106 0.02 -21.16 23.34
N GLN A 107 -1.11 -20.63 22.84
CA GLN A 107 -2.45 -21.13 23.17
C GLN A 107 -2.78 -21.15 24.69
N GLY A 108 -2.31 -20.15 25.44
CA GLY A 108 -2.51 -20.03 26.89
C GLY A 108 -1.40 -20.64 27.74
N VAL A 109 -0.39 -21.24 27.11
CA VAL A 109 0.79 -21.81 27.79
C VAL A 109 2.00 -20.94 27.49
N VAL A 110 2.62 -20.39 28.52
CA VAL A 110 3.82 -19.56 28.39
C VAL A 110 5.07 -20.45 28.39
N ALA A 111 5.87 -20.34 27.33
CA ALA A 111 7.13 -21.05 27.17
C ALA A 111 8.30 -20.08 26.91
N GLU A 112 9.49 -20.42 27.41
CA GLU A 112 10.74 -19.72 27.07
C GLU A 112 11.34 -20.36 25.81
N ILE A 113 11.48 -19.58 24.74
CA ILE A 113 11.95 -20.03 23.41
C ILE A 113 13.23 -19.27 23.05
N PRO A 114 14.35 -19.95 22.76
CA PRO A 114 15.56 -19.29 22.26
C PRO A 114 15.28 -18.46 21.01
N ALA A 115 15.90 -17.30 20.88
CA ALA A 115 15.72 -16.42 19.72
C ALA A 115 16.10 -17.10 18.40
N SER A 116 17.10 -17.99 18.43
CA SER A 116 17.55 -18.80 17.30
C SER A 116 16.48 -19.76 16.77
N ASP A 117 15.53 -20.14 17.61
CA ASP A 117 14.52 -21.16 17.31
C ASP A 117 13.23 -20.53 16.76
N ILE A 118 13.08 -19.21 16.88
CA ILE A 118 11.96 -18.47 16.28
C ILE A 118 12.19 -18.32 14.78
N THR A 119 11.19 -18.68 14.00
CA THR A 119 11.25 -18.48 12.55
C THR A 119 11.28 -16.97 12.24
N THR A 120 12.31 -16.53 11.54
CA THR A 120 12.40 -15.14 11.08
C THR A 120 11.55 -14.95 9.82
N PRO A 121 10.58 -14.01 9.81
CA PRO A 121 9.82 -13.74 8.61
C PRO A 121 10.72 -13.15 7.52
N ARG A 122 10.43 -13.50 6.27
CA ARG A 122 11.22 -13.09 5.10
C ARG A 122 10.34 -12.72 3.93
N VAL A 123 10.85 -11.88 3.04
CA VAL A 123 10.25 -11.69 1.71
C VAL A 123 10.25 -13.03 0.98
N HIS A 124 9.07 -13.55 0.73
CA HIS A 124 8.84 -14.78 -0.01
C HIS A 124 8.80 -14.53 -1.52
N ASP A 125 8.16 -13.43 -1.92
CA ASP A 125 7.93 -13.11 -3.32
C ASP A 125 7.75 -11.60 -3.50
N LEU A 126 8.16 -11.09 -4.66
CA LEU A 126 7.99 -9.71 -5.07
C LEU A 126 7.29 -9.67 -6.42
N LEU A 127 6.15 -8.98 -6.48
CA LEU A 127 5.35 -8.85 -7.69
C LEU A 127 5.21 -7.38 -8.10
N VAL A 128 5.57 -7.10 -9.33
CA VAL A 128 5.34 -5.79 -9.97
C VAL A 128 4.26 -5.94 -11.02
N TYR A 129 3.35 -4.98 -11.12
CA TYR A 129 2.31 -4.97 -12.14
C TYR A 129 2.47 -3.75 -13.02
N PRO A 130 3.37 -3.79 -14.04
CA PRO A 130 3.73 -2.60 -14.81
C PRO A 130 2.52 -1.85 -15.36
N ILE A 131 1.58 -2.60 -15.96
CA ILE A 131 0.34 -2.06 -16.49
C ILE A 131 -0.79 -2.35 -15.50
N LYS A 132 -1.51 -1.31 -15.09
CA LYS A 132 -2.71 -1.46 -14.24
C LYS A 132 -3.64 -2.48 -14.88
N SER A 133 -4.12 -3.44 -14.08
CA SER A 133 -5.07 -4.47 -14.50
C SER A 133 -4.52 -5.56 -15.43
N CYS A 134 -3.22 -5.58 -15.72
CA CYS A 134 -2.60 -6.66 -16.49
C CYS A 134 -1.88 -7.67 -15.58
N GLY A 135 -1.25 -8.67 -16.19
CA GLY A 135 -0.43 -9.69 -15.53
C GLY A 135 0.68 -9.08 -14.66
N GLY A 136 0.97 -9.76 -13.55
CA GLY A 136 2.10 -9.43 -12.68
C GLY A 136 3.39 -10.07 -13.18
N VAL A 137 4.51 -9.49 -12.77
CA VAL A 137 5.88 -9.98 -13.03
C VAL A 137 6.52 -10.26 -11.69
N HIS A 138 6.97 -11.50 -11.50
CA HIS A 138 7.78 -11.87 -10.35
C HIS A 138 9.21 -11.37 -10.56
N VAL A 139 9.81 -10.81 -9.52
CA VAL A 139 11.17 -10.27 -9.57
C VAL A 139 11.95 -10.72 -8.33
N ASP A 140 13.25 -10.95 -8.48
CA ASP A 140 14.10 -11.28 -7.33
C ASP A 140 14.42 -10.02 -6.50
N ASN A 141 14.41 -8.85 -7.14
CA ASN A 141 14.76 -7.57 -6.54
C ASN A 141 13.85 -6.47 -7.08
N ALA A 142 13.49 -5.50 -6.23
CA ALA A 142 12.71 -4.34 -6.63
C ALA A 142 13.21 -3.06 -5.95
N GLN A 143 13.40 -2.00 -6.74
CA GLN A 143 13.64 -0.67 -6.20
C GLN A 143 12.34 -0.10 -5.62
N ILE A 144 12.40 0.44 -4.40
CA ILE A 144 11.36 1.21 -3.75
C ILE A 144 11.61 2.69 -4.02
N LEU A 145 10.65 3.32 -4.69
CA LEU A 145 10.64 4.73 -5.05
C LEU A 145 9.51 5.46 -4.32
N LYS A 146 9.39 6.78 -4.50
CA LYS A 146 8.32 7.61 -3.92
C LYS A 146 6.90 7.09 -4.19
N ARG A 147 6.72 6.39 -5.31
CA ARG A 147 5.42 5.87 -5.80
C ARG A 147 5.20 4.38 -5.52
N GLY A 148 6.07 3.74 -4.74
CA GLY A 148 6.08 2.29 -4.50
C GLY A 148 7.19 1.58 -5.25
N LEU A 149 6.98 0.31 -5.60
CA LEU A 149 7.95 -0.46 -6.38
C LEU A 149 8.14 0.19 -7.76
N ALA A 150 9.38 0.22 -8.25
CA ALA A 150 9.71 0.72 -9.57
C ALA A 150 8.87 0.02 -10.64
N CYS A 151 8.41 0.79 -11.62
CA CYS A 151 7.50 0.37 -12.69
C CYS A 151 6.09 -0.06 -12.24
N ASP A 152 5.78 -0.17 -10.96
CA ASP A 152 4.48 -0.67 -10.52
C ASP A 152 3.33 0.28 -10.87
N ARG A 153 2.36 -0.22 -11.65
CA ARG A 153 1.20 0.51 -12.18
C ARG A 153 1.62 1.84 -12.83
N GLN A 154 2.75 1.85 -13.52
CA GLN A 154 3.24 3.03 -14.24
C GLN A 154 2.55 3.23 -15.60
N TRP A 155 1.88 2.20 -16.12
CA TRP A 155 1.06 2.26 -17.31
C TRP A 155 -0.42 1.95 -17.04
N LEU A 156 -1.28 2.43 -17.92
CA LEU A 156 -2.73 2.27 -17.87
C LEU A 156 -3.29 2.11 -19.28
N VAL A 157 -4.28 1.24 -19.44
CA VAL A 157 -5.11 1.20 -20.64
C VAL A 157 -6.30 2.13 -20.42
N ILE A 158 -6.58 2.99 -21.40
CA ILE A 158 -7.71 3.93 -21.38
C ILE A 158 -8.62 3.72 -22.59
N ASP A 159 -9.88 4.10 -22.46
CA ASP A 159 -10.84 4.12 -23.56
C ASP A 159 -10.84 5.46 -24.32
N ALA A 160 -11.75 5.58 -25.30
CA ALA A 160 -11.96 6.79 -26.10
C ALA A 160 -12.27 8.05 -25.28
N LYS A 161 -12.78 7.88 -24.05
CA LYS A 161 -13.17 8.95 -23.13
C LYS A 161 -12.05 9.27 -22.13
N ASN A 162 -10.87 8.68 -22.30
CA ASN A 162 -9.76 8.74 -21.36
C ASN A 162 -10.11 8.18 -19.97
N GLU A 163 -11.04 7.23 -19.89
CA GLU A 163 -11.40 6.52 -18.66
C GLU A 163 -10.55 5.24 -18.53
N ALA A 164 -10.11 4.95 -17.31
CA ALA A 164 -9.32 3.75 -17.01
C ALA A 164 -10.09 2.46 -17.35
N VAL A 165 -9.53 1.64 -18.24
CA VAL A 165 -9.97 0.26 -18.45
C VAL A 165 -9.42 -0.60 -17.31
N THR A 166 -10.27 -1.44 -16.73
CA THR A 166 -9.90 -2.21 -15.53
C THR A 166 -10.24 -3.68 -15.67
N LEU A 167 -9.59 -4.51 -14.84
CA LEU A 167 -9.91 -5.94 -14.71
C LEU A 167 -11.40 -6.18 -14.48
N LYS A 168 -12.10 -5.28 -13.76
CA LYS A 168 -13.54 -5.41 -13.51
C LYS A 168 -14.35 -5.37 -14.81
N THR A 169 -13.97 -4.51 -15.76
CA THR A 169 -14.69 -4.33 -17.01
C THR A 169 -14.16 -5.25 -18.11
N HIS A 170 -12.86 -5.52 -18.13
CA HIS A 170 -12.20 -6.35 -19.13
C HIS A 170 -11.25 -7.38 -18.46
N PRO A 171 -11.79 -8.49 -17.93
CA PRO A 171 -11.01 -9.55 -17.29
C PRO A 171 -9.86 -10.10 -18.16
N LYS A 172 -10.04 -10.13 -19.48
CA LYS A 172 -9.03 -10.58 -20.47
C LYS A 172 -7.71 -9.79 -20.38
N MET A 173 -7.70 -8.59 -19.81
CA MET A 173 -6.48 -7.83 -19.54
C MET A 173 -5.48 -8.61 -18.67
N ALA A 174 -5.93 -9.52 -17.81
CA ALA A 174 -5.05 -10.36 -17.00
C ALA A 174 -4.05 -11.18 -17.85
N LEU A 175 -4.41 -11.48 -19.09
CA LEU A 175 -3.62 -12.25 -20.06
C LEU A 175 -2.64 -11.40 -20.88
N ILE A 176 -2.58 -10.09 -20.63
CA ILE A 176 -1.52 -9.24 -21.15
C ILE A 176 -0.36 -9.32 -20.16
N HIS A 177 0.76 -9.89 -20.60
CA HIS A 177 1.96 -10.07 -19.81
C HIS A 177 3.03 -9.06 -20.26
N PRO A 178 3.27 -8.00 -19.47
CA PRO A 178 4.31 -7.02 -19.77
C PRO A 178 5.70 -7.57 -19.42
N ILE A 179 6.69 -7.27 -20.25
CA ILE A 179 8.11 -7.49 -19.95
C ILE A 179 8.79 -6.13 -19.95
N VAL A 180 9.48 -5.81 -18.85
CA VAL A 180 10.14 -4.52 -18.62
C VAL A 180 11.51 -4.77 -18.01
N ASP A 181 12.53 -4.05 -18.47
CA ASP A 181 13.78 -3.90 -17.74
C ASP A 181 13.55 -2.89 -16.61
N PHE A 182 13.55 -3.39 -15.37
CA PHE A 182 13.23 -2.57 -14.19
C PHE A 182 14.33 -1.55 -13.84
N ASP A 183 15.56 -1.75 -14.30
CA ASP A 183 16.67 -0.81 -14.12
C ASP A 183 16.65 0.27 -15.20
N LYS A 184 16.28 -0.12 -16.43
CA LYS A 184 16.19 0.77 -17.60
C LYS A 184 14.88 0.57 -18.34
N PRO A 185 13.76 1.14 -17.84
CA PRO A 185 12.44 0.97 -18.44
C PRO A 185 12.25 1.91 -19.65
N ASP A 186 13.12 1.76 -20.64
CA ASP A 186 13.07 2.46 -21.94
C ASP A 186 12.25 1.68 -22.97
N VAL A 187 11.98 0.40 -22.70
CA VAL A 187 11.21 -0.50 -23.55
C VAL A 187 10.23 -1.31 -22.70
N LEU A 188 9.00 -1.41 -23.19
CA LEU A 188 7.95 -2.29 -22.66
C LEU A 188 7.57 -3.29 -23.75
N THR A 189 7.71 -4.58 -23.52
CA THR A 189 7.23 -5.61 -24.46
C THR A 189 5.88 -6.13 -24.00
N LEU A 190 4.88 -6.09 -24.87
CA LEU A 190 3.56 -6.66 -24.65
C LEU A 190 3.52 -8.07 -25.22
N THR A 191 3.10 -9.03 -24.41
CA THR A 191 2.88 -10.41 -24.83
C THR A 191 1.49 -10.89 -24.40
N ALA A 192 0.87 -11.72 -25.22
CA ALA A 192 -0.37 -12.42 -24.91
C ALA A 192 -0.49 -13.63 -25.83
N GLN A 193 -1.16 -14.69 -25.37
CA GLN A 193 -1.37 -15.88 -26.18
C GLN A 193 -2.14 -15.53 -27.48
N GLY A 194 -1.63 -16.01 -28.62
CA GLY A 194 -2.23 -15.77 -29.93
C GLY A 194 -1.89 -14.40 -30.56
N MET A 195 -1.07 -13.58 -29.90
CA MET A 195 -0.58 -12.30 -30.43
C MET A 195 0.94 -12.38 -30.68
N ALA A 196 1.40 -11.78 -31.77
CA ALA A 196 2.83 -11.52 -31.93
C ALA A 196 3.30 -10.55 -30.82
N PRO A 197 4.45 -10.79 -30.15
CA PRO A 197 5.00 -9.85 -29.19
C PRO A 197 5.20 -8.46 -29.80
N LEU A 198 4.82 -7.40 -29.07
CA LEU A 198 5.04 -6.02 -29.49
C LEU A 198 6.05 -5.35 -28.57
N VAL A 199 7.15 -4.86 -29.16
CA VAL A 199 8.12 -4.00 -28.49
C VAL A 199 7.65 -2.55 -28.58
N VAL A 200 7.39 -1.92 -27.43
CA VAL A 200 6.92 -0.54 -27.32
C VAL A 200 8.05 0.33 -26.73
N PRO A 201 8.64 1.24 -27.51
CA PRO A 201 9.54 2.26 -26.95
C PRO A 201 8.78 3.13 -25.94
N VAL A 202 9.35 3.31 -24.75
CA VAL A 202 8.71 4.06 -23.67
C VAL A 202 8.87 5.55 -23.91
N VAL A 203 7.76 6.23 -24.15
CA VAL A 203 7.74 7.69 -24.31
C VAL A 203 7.60 8.32 -22.92
N LYS A 204 8.71 8.84 -22.38
CA LYS A 204 8.77 9.47 -21.05
C LYS A 204 8.48 10.97 -21.06
N SER A 205 8.72 11.64 -22.18
CA SER A 205 8.55 13.09 -22.36
C SER A 205 8.37 13.43 -23.84
N GLY A 206 7.78 14.60 -24.13
CA GLY A 206 7.61 15.10 -25.51
C GLY A 206 6.59 14.34 -26.37
N GLY A 207 5.89 13.34 -25.79
CA GLY A 207 4.78 12.64 -26.43
C GLY A 207 3.45 13.37 -26.26
N VAL A 208 2.39 12.79 -26.82
CA VAL A 208 1.02 13.31 -26.67
C VAL A 208 0.56 13.13 -25.24
N GLU A 209 0.37 14.24 -24.52
CA GLU A 209 -0.15 14.21 -23.16
C GLU A 209 -1.66 13.95 -23.15
N ARG A 210 -2.11 13.19 -22.15
CA ARG A 210 -3.53 12.91 -21.92
C ARG A 210 -3.87 13.08 -20.45
N THR A 211 -4.98 13.78 -20.22
CA THR A 211 -5.64 13.83 -18.92
C THR A 211 -6.61 12.65 -18.84
N VAL A 212 -6.40 11.75 -17.88
CA VAL A 212 -7.14 10.49 -17.77
C VAL A 212 -7.82 10.37 -16.42
N ARG A 213 -9.00 9.73 -16.37
CA ARG A 213 -9.65 9.39 -15.10
C ARG A 213 -9.18 8.02 -14.65
N CYS A 214 -8.54 7.95 -13.48
CA CYS A 214 -8.16 6.72 -12.82
C CYS A 214 -8.85 6.64 -11.46
N PHE A 215 -9.90 5.82 -11.39
CA PHE A 215 -10.76 5.72 -10.21
C PHE A 215 -11.41 7.08 -9.89
N LYS A 216 -11.17 7.64 -8.71
CA LYS A 216 -11.71 8.95 -8.31
C LYS A 216 -10.85 10.14 -8.78
N ASP A 217 -9.64 9.89 -9.27
CA ASP A 217 -8.66 10.92 -9.56
C ASP A 217 -8.54 11.21 -11.06
N ILE A 218 -8.15 12.44 -11.38
CA ILE A 218 -7.76 12.88 -12.72
C ILE A 218 -6.25 12.98 -12.75
N VAL A 219 -5.59 12.31 -13.70
CA VAL A 219 -4.14 12.10 -13.72
C VAL A 219 -3.56 12.51 -15.07
N GLN A 220 -2.35 13.09 -15.08
CA GLN A 220 -1.62 13.39 -16.32
C GLN A 220 -0.79 12.19 -16.78
N SER A 221 -0.84 11.92 -18.07
CA SER A 221 -0.21 10.76 -18.69
C SER A 221 0.31 11.09 -20.09
N ILE A 222 1.10 10.18 -20.66
CA ILE A 222 1.68 10.29 -22.00
C ILE A 222 1.28 9.06 -22.81
N ASP A 223 0.69 9.28 -23.97
CA ASP A 223 0.34 8.26 -24.95
C ASP A 223 1.57 7.47 -25.41
N GLN A 224 1.46 6.14 -25.50
CA GLN A 224 2.56 5.26 -25.90
C GLN A 224 2.51 4.84 -27.38
N GLY A 225 1.70 5.52 -28.19
CA GLY A 225 1.70 5.40 -29.65
C GLY A 225 0.66 4.44 -30.22
N ASP A 226 0.42 4.58 -31.53
CA ASP A 226 -0.64 3.84 -32.22
C ASP A 226 -0.37 2.34 -32.36
N ALA A 227 0.89 1.92 -32.36
CA ALA A 227 1.24 0.50 -32.36
C ALA A 227 0.76 -0.20 -31.08
N ALA A 228 1.01 0.40 -29.92
CA ALA A 228 0.54 -0.11 -28.64
C ALA A 228 -1.00 -0.09 -28.55
N ALA A 229 -1.63 1.00 -29.00
CA ALA A 229 -3.09 1.08 -29.08
C ALA A 229 -3.69 -0.03 -29.95
N THR A 230 -3.17 -0.22 -31.18
CA THR A 230 -3.64 -1.24 -32.12
C THR A 230 -3.49 -2.65 -31.56
N TRP A 231 -2.36 -2.96 -30.93
CA TRP A 231 -2.13 -4.28 -30.35
C TRP A 231 -3.10 -4.58 -29.20
N ILE A 232 -3.29 -3.62 -28.29
CA ILE A 232 -4.23 -3.76 -27.17
C ILE A 232 -5.66 -3.86 -27.66
N ALA A 233 -6.05 -3.00 -28.60
CA ALA A 233 -7.37 -3.00 -29.21
C ALA A 233 -7.68 -4.34 -29.88
N THR A 234 -6.71 -4.89 -30.63
CA THR A 234 -6.84 -6.19 -31.29
C THR A 234 -6.99 -7.32 -30.26
N PHE A 235 -6.15 -7.33 -29.23
CA PHE A 235 -6.20 -8.40 -28.22
C PHE A 235 -7.50 -8.36 -27.40
N LEU A 236 -7.97 -7.16 -27.04
CA LEU A 236 -9.16 -6.97 -26.21
C LEU A 236 -10.47 -6.86 -27.01
N ASP A 237 -10.39 -6.90 -28.35
CA ASP A 237 -11.52 -6.75 -29.27
C ASP A 237 -12.28 -5.41 -29.08
N GLU A 238 -11.53 -4.33 -28.84
CA GLU A 238 -12.06 -3.00 -28.54
C GLU A 238 -11.26 -1.89 -29.25
N PRO A 239 -11.81 -1.23 -30.28
CA PRO A 239 -11.04 -0.44 -31.25
C PRO A 239 -10.46 0.87 -30.69
N ALA A 240 -10.97 1.36 -29.56
CA ALA A 240 -10.65 2.70 -29.05
C ALA A 240 -9.71 2.69 -27.83
N PHE A 241 -9.08 1.56 -27.52
CA PHE A 241 -8.18 1.45 -26.39
C PHE A 241 -6.78 1.97 -26.71
N ARG A 242 -6.19 2.67 -25.74
CA ARG A 242 -4.84 3.21 -25.84
C ARG A 242 -4.03 2.90 -24.59
N LEU A 243 -2.74 2.69 -24.77
CA LEU A 243 -1.79 2.59 -23.67
C LEU A 243 -1.27 3.99 -23.33
N VAL A 244 -1.33 4.36 -22.07
CA VAL A 244 -0.68 5.57 -21.54
C VAL A 244 0.28 5.23 -20.42
N ARG A 245 1.31 6.05 -20.26
CA ARG A 245 2.25 6.01 -19.14
C ARG A 245 2.02 7.21 -18.23
N PHE A 246 2.17 7.03 -16.93
CA PHE A 246 2.13 8.12 -15.96
C PHE A 246 3.20 9.18 -16.31
N LYS A 247 2.84 10.46 -16.26
CA LYS A 247 3.77 11.56 -16.56
C LYS A 247 4.72 11.78 -15.38
N ASP A 248 6.04 11.70 -15.61
CA ASP A 248 7.01 11.72 -14.50
C ASP A 248 6.97 13.00 -13.68
N SER A 249 6.74 14.15 -14.32
CA SER A 249 6.61 15.46 -13.68
C SER A 249 5.27 15.70 -12.97
N TYR A 250 4.32 14.76 -13.06
CA TYR A 250 3.03 14.88 -12.38
C TYR A 250 3.10 14.24 -10.99
N HIS A 251 2.52 14.90 -9.99
CA HIS A 251 2.49 14.40 -8.62
C HIS A 251 1.06 13.99 -8.26
N ARG A 252 0.87 12.72 -7.91
CA ARG A 252 -0.40 12.19 -7.41
C ARG A 252 -0.19 11.74 -5.97
N GLU A 253 -0.41 12.68 -5.06
CA GLU A 253 -0.26 12.46 -3.63
C GLU A 253 -1.30 11.47 -3.11
N CYS A 254 -0.89 10.63 -2.17
CA CYS A 254 -1.82 9.85 -1.37
C CYS A 254 -2.57 10.76 -0.40
N ASP A 255 -3.70 10.27 0.14
CA ASP A 255 -4.44 10.99 1.17
C ASP A 255 -3.49 11.34 2.35
N PRO A 256 -3.32 12.64 2.69
CA PRO A 256 -2.33 13.08 3.68
C PRO A 256 -2.66 12.59 5.09
N ASN A 257 -3.93 12.23 5.38
CA ASN A 257 -4.31 11.65 6.66
C ASN A 257 -3.93 10.16 6.78
N VAL A 258 -3.60 9.53 5.64
CA VAL A 258 -3.37 8.08 5.52
C VAL A 258 -1.89 7.81 5.26
N ALA A 259 -1.31 8.46 4.25
CA ALA A 259 0.09 8.29 3.86
C ALA A 259 0.72 9.65 3.47
N PRO A 260 0.99 10.53 4.44
CA PRO A 260 1.55 11.85 4.17
C PRO A 260 2.90 11.73 3.46
N GLY A 261 3.13 12.60 2.46
CA GLY A 261 4.39 12.68 1.70
C GLY A 261 4.61 11.57 0.67
N HIS A 262 3.68 10.62 0.55
CA HIS A 262 3.77 9.51 -0.40
C HIS A 262 2.92 9.78 -1.64
N GLU A 263 3.32 9.16 -2.74
CA GLU A 263 2.61 9.27 -4.02
C GLU A 263 2.23 7.89 -4.56
N THR A 264 1.42 7.87 -5.61
CA THR A 264 1.19 6.67 -6.41
C THR A 264 1.07 7.02 -7.88
N ALA A 265 1.42 6.08 -8.77
CA ALA A 265 1.15 6.20 -10.20
C ALA A 265 -0.33 5.87 -10.49
N PHE A 266 -0.65 4.77 -11.18
CA PHE A 266 -2.03 4.33 -11.42
C PHE A 266 -2.53 3.28 -10.43
N ALA A 267 -1.90 3.12 -9.25
CA ALA A 267 -2.45 2.24 -8.22
C ALA A 267 -3.80 2.79 -7.71
N ASN A 268 -4.60 1.93 -7.07
CA ASN A 268 -5.95 2.33 -6.66
C ASN A 268 -5.94 3.35 -5.53
N GLU A 269 -5.07 3.17 -4.53
CA GLU A 269 -5.14 3.91 -3.27
C GLU A 269 -3.76 4.19 -2.68
N LEU A 270 -2.97 3.14 -2.43
CA LEU A 270 -1.64 3.24 -1.81
C LEU A 270 -0.59 2.49 -2.64
N PRO A 271 0.69 2.87 -2.51
CA PRO A 271 1.75 2.45 -3.42
C PRO A 271 2.18 0.98 -3.29
N ILE A 272 2.04 0.37 -2.10
CA ILE A 272 2.51 -0.99 -1.85
C ILE A 272 1.43 -1.77 -1.09
N LEU A 273 1.14 -2.98 -1.56
CA LEU A 273 0.32 -3.97 -0.84
C LEU A 273 1.22 -5.11 -0.33
N LEU A 274 1.21 -5.34 0.98
CA LEU A 274 1.89 -6.45 1.65
C LEU A 274 0.87 -7.55 1.98
N SER A 275 1.27 -8.81 1.92
CA SER A 275 0.47 -9.93 2.44
C SER A 275 1.34 -11.05 2.99
N ALA A 276 0.89 -11.74 4.03
CA ALA A 276 1.52 -12.99 4.45
C ALA A 276 1.06 -14.20 3.62
N ALA A 277 1.99 -15.07 3.23
CA ALA A 277 1.70 -16.34 2.55
C ALA A 277 0.79 -17.23 3.41
N ALA A 278 1.04 -17.29 4.71
CA ALA A 278 0.21 -18.01 5.69
C ALA A 278 -1.26 -17.51 5.72
N SER A 279 -1.51 -16.25 5.37
CA SER A 279 -2.88 -15.72 5.27
C SER A 279 -3.63 -16.32 4.07
N LEU A 280 -2.93 -16.54 2.94
CA LEU A 280 -3.49 -17.25 1.80
C LEU A 280 -3.75 -18.71 2.15
N GLU A 281 -2.77 -19.38 2.76
CA GLU A 281 -2.91 -20.77 3.21
C GLU A 281 -4.11 -20.93 4.15
N SER A 282 -4.26 -20.03 5.13
CA SER A 282 -5.39 -20.01 6.08
C SER A 282 -6.74 -19.99 5.35
N ILE A 283 -6.93 -19.08 4.38
CA ILE A 283 -8.21 -19.02 3.67
C ILE A 283 -8.40 -20.21 2.74
N GLN A 284 -7.33 -20.72 2.11
CA GLN A 284 -7.41 -21.84 1.17
C GLN A 284 -7.94 -23.12 1.82
N THR A 285 -7.71 -23.34 3.12
CA THR A 285 -8.27 -24.50 3.84
C THR A 285 -9.80 -24.56 3.82
N GLU A 286 -10.47 -23.42 3.64
CA GLU A 286 -11.93 -23.29 3.57
C GLU A 286 -12.44 -23.04 2.14
N LEU A 287 -11.53 -22.87 1.17
CA LEU A 287 -11.93 -22.67 -0.23
C LEU A 287 -12.26 -24.01 -0.89
N LYS A 288 -13.29 -24.00 -1.73
CA LYS A 288 -13.71 -25.17 -2.54
C LYS A 288 -12.67 -25.54 -3.60
N ARG A 289 -11.86 -24.57 -4.03
CA ARG A 289 -10.79 -24.75 -5.01
C ARG A 289 -9.59 -23.87 -4.66
N PRO A 290 -8.37 -24.33 -4.96
CA PRO A 290 -7.17 -23.55 -4.68
C PRO A 290 -7.15 -22.28 -5.53
N ILE A 291 -6.51 -21.24 -4.99
CA ILE A 291 -6.34 -19.96 -5.66
C ILE A 291 -4.93 -19.44 -5.44
N THR A 292 -4.47 -18.59 -6.33
CA THR A 292 -3.11 -18.04 -6.24
C THR A 292 -3.12 -16.62 -5.68
N ILE A 293 -1.98 -16.17 -5.14
CA ILE A 293 -1.85 -14.88 -4.46
C ILE A 293 -2.05 -13.69 -5.42
N GLU A 294 -1.81 -13.89 -6.71
CA GLU A 294 -1.93 -12.89 -7.79
C GLU A 294 -3.37 -12.40 -7.94
N ARG A 295 -4.37 -13.17 -7.49
CA ARG A 295 -5.77 -12.68 -7.40
C ARG A 295 -5.92 -11.52 -6.41
N PHE A 296 -5.10 -11.49 -5.36
CA PHE A 296 -5.05 -10.40 -4.39
C PHE A 296 -4.14 -9.25 -4.81
N ARG A 297 -3.24 -9.51 -5.76
CA ARG A 297 -2.31 -8.57 -6.37
C ARG A 297 -1.35 -7.84 -5.38
N PRO A 298 -0.79 -8.52 -4.35
CA PRO A 298 0.19 -7.89 -3.48
C PRO A 298 1.46 -7.57 -4.26
N ASN A 299 2.24 -6.62 -3.74
CA ASN A 299 3.57 -6.31 -4.23
C ASN A 299 4.65 -7.08 -3.48
N ILE A 300 4.46 -7.26 -2.17
CA ILE A 300 5.40 -7.97 -1.30
C ILE A 300 4.60 -9.09 -0.63
N VAL A 301 5.08 -10.33 -0.77
CA VAL A 301 4.58 -11.47 -0.02
C VAL A 301 5.63 -11.86 1.00
N VAL A 302 5.23 -12.04 2.26
CA VAL A 302 6.13 -12.48 3.34
C VAL A 302 5.77 -13.89 3.80
N SER A 303 6.78 -14.66 4.20
CA SER A 303 6.63 -15.99 4.79
C SER A 303 7.31 -16.03 6.16
N GLY A 304 7.18 -17.14 6.89
CA GLY A 304 7.80 -17.31 8.21
C GLY A 304 7.09 -16.55 9.33
N CYS A 305 5.82 -16.19 9.14
CA CYS A 305 4.97 -15.57 10.14
C CYS A 305 3.59 -16.25 10.19
N PRO A 306 2.86 -16.18 11.32
CA PRO A 306 1.49 -16.67 11.38
C PRO A 306 0.56 -15.96 10.39
N ALA A 307 -0.57 -16.58 10.05
CA ALA A 307 -1.62 -15.94 9.28
C ALA A 307 -2.04 -14.62 9.94
N TRP A 308 -2.22 -13.58 9.12
CA TRP A 308 -2.63 -12.23 9.52
C TRP A 308 -1.63 -11.46 10.39
N ALA A 309 -0.40 -11.97 10.56
CA ALA A 309 0.64 -11.27 11.30
C ALA A 309 1.00 -9.91 10.67
N ASP A 310 0.95 -9.81 9.34
CA ASP A 310 1.19 -8.61 8.56
C ASP A 310 0.26 -7.45 8.94
N ASP A 311 -0.95 -7.75 9.41
CA ASP A 311 -1.90 -6.74 9.89
C ASP A 311 -1.46 -6.08 11.22
N THR A 312 -0.66 -6.79 12.02
CA THR A 312 -0.27 -6.36 13.36
C THR A 312 0.98 -5.50 13.37
N TRP A 313 1.86 -5.66 12.37
CA TRP A 313 3.12 -4.94 12.28
C TRP A 313 2.82 -3.49 11.94
N ARG A 314 3.03 -2.57 12.89
CA ARG A 314 2.77 -1.14 12.68
C ARG A 314 3.94 -0.49 11.95
N ASP A 315 5.15 -0.71 12.46
CA ASP A 315 6.41 -0.28 11.85
C ASP A 315 7.34 -1.50 11.76
N PHE A 316 8.02 -1.67 10.63
CA PHE A 316 8.91 -2.81 10.40
C PHE A 316 9.99 -2.45 9.37
N GLU A 317 11.03 -3.27 9.29
CA GLU A 317 12.14 -3.10 8.34
C GLU A 317 12.28 -4.32 7.43
N ILE A 318 12.54 -4.08 6.15
CA ILE A 318 12.88 -5.11 5.14
C ILE A 318 14.10 -4.61 4.39
N GLY A 319 15.17 -5.40 4.33
CA GLY A 319 16.40 -4.99 3.64
C GLY A 319 17.01 -3.69 4.20
N GLY A 320 16.73 -3.37 5.48
CA GLY A 320 17.13 -2.10 6.12
C GLY A 320 16.27 -0.88 5.77
N LEU A 321 15.24 -1.04 4.93
CA LEU A 321 14.28 0.02 4.62
C LEU A 321 13.12 0.00 5.60
N ARG A 322 12.66 1.19 6.01
CA ARG A 322 11.60 1.34 7.03
C ARG A 322 10.23 1.43 6.39
N PHE A 323 9.39 0.47 6.71
CA PHE A 323 8.00 0.40 6.30
C PHE A 323 7.07 0.73 7.45
N ARG A 324 5.94 1.34 7.08
CA ARG A 324 4.82 1.62 7.96
C ARG A 324 3.57 0.99 7.39
N ASN A 325 2.87 0.23 8.22
CA ASN A 325 1.54 -0.26 7.93
C ASN A 325 0.53 0.86 8.10
N VAL A 326 -0.27 1.05 7.05
CA VAL A 326 -1.19 2.18 6.95
C VAL A 326 -2.60 1.73 7.27
N LYS A 327 -3.08 0.69 6.59
CA LYS A 327 -4.41 0.11 6.82
C LYS A 327 -4.59 -1.20 6.06
N PRO A 328 -5.47 -2.10 6.55
CA PRO A 328 -5.85 -3.30 5.83
C PRO A 328 -6.50 -2.97 4.47
N CYS A 329 -6.29 -3.82 3.47
CA CYS A 329 -6.79 -3.62 2.11
C CYS A 329 -8.21 -4.17 1.95
N PRO A 330 -9.25 -3.32 1.75
CA PRO A 330 -10.60 -3.79 1.50
C PRO A 330 -10.67 -4.46 0.13
N ARG A 331 -11.23 -5.68 0.09
CA ARG A 331 -11.29 -6.47 -1.13
C ARG A 331 -12.55 -6.16 -1.93
N CYS A 332 -12.33 -5.74 -3.17
CA CYS A 332 -13.36 -5.57 -4.19
C CYS A 332 -13.56 -6.87 -4.99
N ILE A 333 -14.20 -6.78 -6.16
CA ILE A 333 -14.48 -7.91 -7.05
C ILE A 333 -13.23 -8.52 -7.72
N LYS A 334 -12.10 -7.80 -7.78
CA LYS A 334 -10.91 -8.20 -8.56
C LYS A 334 -10.39 -9.63 -8.28
N PRO A 335 -10.39 -10.17 -7.05
CA PRO A 335 -10.00 -11.55 -6.79
C PRO A 335 -10.86 -12.61 -7.52
N SER A 336 -12.04 -12.25 -8.04
CA SER A 336 -12.85 -13.14 -8.89
C SER A 336 -12.20 -13.49 -10.21
N ILE A 337 -11.25 -12.70 -10.70
CA ILE A 337 -10.70 -12.93 -12.03
C ILE A 337 -9.53 -13.88 -11.90
N ASP A 338 -9.59 -14.98 -12.64
CA ASP A 338 -8.48 -15.91 -12.72
C ASP A 338 -7.35 -15.29 -13.55
N PRO A 339 -6.16 -15.10 -12.98
CA PRO A 339 -5.05 -14.47 -13.71
C PRO A 339 -4.53 -15.31 -14.88
N ALA A 340 -4.71 -16.63 -14.85
CA ALA A 340 -4.24 -17.55 -15.90
C ALA A 340 -5.22 -17.67 -17.07
N THR A 341 -6.52 -17.52 -16.83
CA THR A 341 -7.54 -17.64 -17.88
C THR A 341 -8.15 -16.31 -18.30
N GLY A 342 -8.00 -15.25 -17.50
CA GLY A 342 -8.65 -13.97 -17.73
C GLY A 342 -10.17 -14.04 -17.66
N ILE A 343 -10.73 -15.10 -17.04
CA ILE A 343 -12.18 -15.31 -16.90
C ILE A 343 -12.61 -14.93 -15.49
N LYS A 344 -13.79 -14.32 -15.40
CA LYS A 344 -14.45 -14.04 -14.13
C LYS A 344 -15.02 -15.33 -13.54
N ASP A 345 -14.66 -15.60 -12.31
CA ASP A 345 -14.98 -16.82 -11.58
C ASP A 345 -15.88 -16.48 -10.38
N ASP A 346 -17.18 -16.33 -10.66
CA ASP A 346 -18.16 -15.83 -9.70
C ASP A 346 -18.41 -16.79 -8.53
N GLU A 347 -18.28 -18.10 -8.76
CA GLU A 347 -18.41 -19.09 -7.69
C GLU A 347 -17.20 -19.02 -6.73
N THR A 348 -15.96 -19.01 -7.25
CA THR A 348 -14.76 -18.80 -6.41
C THR A 348 -14.86 -17.49 -5.65
N LEU A 349 -15.29 -16.42 -6.30
CA LEU A 349 -15.45 -15.14 -5.63
C LEU A 349 -16.42 -15.22 -4.46
N SER A 350 -17.57 -15.85 -4.65
CA SER A 350 -18.59 -15.95 -3.61
C SER A 350 -18.02 -16.70 -2.40
N ASN A 351 -17.29 -17.79 -2.65
CA ASN A 351 -16.59 -18.54 -1.61
C ASN A 351 -15.44 -17.75 -0.95
N ILE A 352 -14.58 -17.04 -1.70
CA ILE A 352 -13.56 -16.13 -1.14
C ILE A 352 -14.23 -15.09 -0.24
N GLN A 353 -15.32 -14.48 -0.70
CA GLN A 353 -16.02 -13.45 0.06
C GLN A 353 -16.67 -13.98 1.33
N GLU A 354 -17.17 -15.21 1.33
CA GLU A 354 -17.73 -15.89 2.50
C GLU A 354 -16.63 -16.20 3.52
N VAL A 355 -15.52 -16.81 3.08
CA VAL A 355 -14.36 -17.11 3.94
C VAL A 355 -13.78 -15.84 4.54
N LEU A 356 -13.54 -14.80 3.73
CA LEU A 356 -13.06 -13.51 4.25
C LEU A 356 -14.10 -12.82 5.14
N LYS A 357 -15.39 -13.00 4.90
CA LYS A 357 -16.44 -12.48 5.80
C LYS A 357 -16.40 -13.20 7.15
N ALA A 358 -16.09 -14.49 7.20
CA ALA A 358 -16.00 -15.25 8.45
C ALA A 358 -14.70 -14.94 9.20
N GLN A 359 -13.55 -15.00 8.52
CA GLN A 359 -12.23 -14.90 9.13
C GLN A 359 -11.72 -13.45 9.26
N ARG A 360 -12.03 -12.58 8.30
CA ARG A 360 -11.31 -11.31 8.08
C ARG A 360 -12.21 -10.15 7.67
N ASN A 361 -13.28 -9.93 8.42
CA ASN A 361 -14.18 -8.79 8.23
C ASN A 361 -13.80 -7.57 9.09
N GLY A 362 -14.43 -6.44 8.81
CA GLY A 362 -14.16 -5.19 9.51
C GLY A 362 -14.52 -5.20 10.99
N GLN A 363 -15.57 -5.90 11.40
CA GLN A 363 -15.96 -6.03 12.80
C GLN A 363 -14.87 -6.73 13.62
N ARG A 364 -14.27 -7.81 13.09
CA ARG A 364 -13.13 -8.50 13.70
C ARG A 364 -11.89 -7.62 13.78
N LEU A 365 -11.85 -6.55 13.00
CA LEU A 365 -10.80 -5.52 13.01
C LEU A 365 -11.14 -4.30 13.85
N GLY A 366 -12.28 -4.29 14.54
CA GLY A 366 -12.72 -3.14 15.31
C GLY A 366 -13.25 -1.97 14.48
N PHE A 367 -13.46 -2.15 13.16
CA PHE A 367 -14.15 -1.14 12.36
C PHE A 367 -15.64 -1.08 12.71
N LEU A 368 -16.19 0.12 12.68
CA LEU A 368 -17.60 0.40 12.94
C LEU A 368 -18.36 0.79 11.66
N GLY A 369 -19.69 0.82 11.74
CA GLY A 369 -20.57 1.26 10.66
C GLY A 369 -20.38 0.48 9.36
N LYS A 370 -20.36 1.17 8.22
CA LYS A 370 -20.25 0.52 6.89
C LYS A 370 -18.97 -0.30 6.73
N SER A 371 -17.87 0.14 7.35
CA SER A 371 -16.57 -0.55 7.27
C SER A 371 -16.56 -1.86 8.05
N ALA A 372 -17.44 -2.05 9.03
CA ALA A 372 -17.57 -3.30 9.80
C ALA A 372 -17.89 -4.52 8.92
N HIS A 373 -18.58 -4.30 7.78
CA HIS A 373 -18.98 -5.35 6.86
C HIS A 373 -18.03 -5.55 5.67
N GLN A 374 -16.96 -4.74 5.59
CA GLN A 374 -15.94 -4.92 4.56
C GLN A 374 -15.10 -6.17 4.84
N LYS A 375 -14.60 -6.77 3.76
CA LYS A 375 -13.75 -7.97 3.78
C LYS A 375 -12.34 -7.53 3.44
N PHE A 376 -11.34 -8.02 4.15
CA PHE A 376 -9.96 -7.55 4.02
C PHE A 376 -9.02 -8.70 3.67
N PHE A 377 -7.97 -8.41 2.89
CA PHE A 377 -6.87 -9.35 2.66
C PHE A 377 -5.62 -8.57 2.23
N GLY A 378 -4.53 -8.80 2.95
CA GLY A 378 -3.32 -8.00 2.88
C GLY A 378 -3.51 -6.60 3.45
N THR A 379 -2.40 -5.90 3.63
CA THR A 379 -2.36 -4.55 4.20
C THR A 379 -1.59 -3.60 3.32
N TYR A 380 -2.06 -2.36 3.22
CA TYR A 380 -1.32 -1.31 2.55
C TYR A 380 -0.20 -0.81 3.45
N VAL A 381 0.99 -0.73 2.85
CA VAL A 381 2.19 -0.24 3.51
C VAL A 381 2.80 0.87 2.68
N VAL A 382 3.61 1.68 3.34
CA VAL A 382 4.46 2.68 2.69
C VAL A 382 5.86 2.58 3.24
N CYS A 383 6.84 2.98 2.43
CA CYS A 383 8.24 2.95 2.80
C CYS A 383 8.75 4.38 2.93
N ASP A 384 9.23 4.73 4.11
CA ASP A 384 9.65 6.09 4.42
C ASP A 384 11.00 6.45 3.76
N THR A 385 11.75 5.44 3.25
CA THR A 385 13.04 5.59 2.55
C THR A 385 13.05 4.86 1.21
N MET A 386 13.74 5.42 0.21
CA MET A 386 13.98 4.73 -1.07
C MET A 386 15.17 3.77 -0.94
N GLY A 387 15.17 2.70 -1.74
CA GLY A 387 16.24 1.70 -1.75
C GLY A 387 15.81 0.42 -2.46
N SER A 388 16.47 -0.71 -2.19
CA SER A 388 16.12 -2.00 -2.78
C SER A 388 15.54 -2.95 -1.74
N VAL A 389 14.58 -3.77 -2.16
CA VAL A 389 14.16 -4.98 -1.44
C VAL A 389 14.37 -6.20 -2.34
N SER A 390 14.69 -7.32 -1.72
CA SER A 390 15.02 -8.58 -2.41
C SER A 390 14.24 -9.73 -1.81
N VAL A 391 13.95 -10.75 -2.63
CA VAL A 391 13.45 -12.03 -2.13
C VAL A 391 14.48 -12.61 -1.14
N GLY A 392 13.98 -13.10 0.00
CA GLY A 392 14.79 -13.62 1.10
C GLY A 392 15.18 -12.59 2.17
N ASP A 393 14.99 -11.29 1.91
CA ASP A 393 15.28 -10.24 2.90
C ASP A 393 14.50 -10.49 4.20
N PRO A 394 15.17 -10.42 5.37
CA PRO A 394 14.51 -10.61 6.66
C PRO A 394 13.59 -9.42 6.97
N VAL A 395 12.48 -9.72 7.62
CA VAL A 395 11.56 -8.72 8.17
C VAL A 395 11.85 -8.57 9.65
N LYS A 396 12.25 -7.36 10.06
CA LYS A 396 12.37 -6.98 11.48
C LYS A 396 11.17 -6.14 11.88
N VAL A 397 10.28 -6.68 12.71
CA VAL A 397 9.13 -5.91 13.22
C VAL A 397 9.66 -4.89 14.22
N LEU A 398 9.34 -3.61 14.13
CA LEU A 398 9.79 -2.60 15.11
C LEU A 398 8.72 -2.38 16.17
N THR A 399 7.47 -2.23 15.74
CA THR A 399 6.32 -1.99 16.63
C THR A 399 5.09 -2.75 16.12
N VAL A 400 4.13 -2.96 17.00
CA VAL A 400 2.81 -3.54 16.68
C VAL A 400 1.67 -2.60 17.08
N PHE A 401 0.46 -2.84 16.57
CA PHE A 401 -0.72 -2.00 16.82
C PHE A 401 -1.26 -2.05 18.25
#